data_AF-A0A519REC5-F1
#
_entry.id   AF-A0A519REC5-F1
#
_cell.length_a   1.000
_cell.length_b   1.000
_cell.length_c   1.000
_cell.angle_alpha   90.00
_cell.angle_beta   90.00
_cell.angle_gamma   90.00
#
_symmetry.space_group_name_H-M   'P 1'
#
loop_
_entity.id
_entity.type
_entity.pdbx_description
1 polymer ?
#
loop_
_entity_poly.entity_id
_entity_poly.type
_entity_poly.pdbx_seq_one_letter_code
_entity_poly.pdbx_strand_id
1 'polypeptide(L)'
;MTIKRLLIIVALLINVKVCAQQESSQKSILPPLASREISGIVKDTLNIGIPGVTVRLTSEKDTLVVATSPDGGFTFRNVKSSVYIIAVNSIGYKAFVAKYKQNDAVAKIVMAPIILNADSKTLDVVVINGAPSITYKTDTVEYKASDYVVRENANVDELVKKMEGMEVGNDGSVVHQGAPIAKAKINGKLYLGGDVATALQNLPAEIVEKIQVVDDYGDQAERTGIKDGEPEKILNIVTKRNKSVGNSMNVAGGAGNNDRYEGSVFATSLNANQSIGLNVRLNNTVNGVANNNGNFGGGNGNNNGGAGRGNGGNNTPNLNAFGGSGGTTNNGNSSFSYRDQINSKIKINTNYRYSFNNTNSLNSSIAQIPSVR
;
A
#
# COMPACT_ATOMS: atom_id res chain seq x y z
N MET A 1 -108.98 16.19 61.47
CA MET A 1 -108.96 14.75 61.17
C MET A 1 -107.54 14.36 60.82
N THR A 2 -106.88 13.64 61.75
CA THR A 2 -105.71 12.74 61.57
C THR A 2 -104.46 13.34 60.89
N ILE A 3 -103.36 13.71 61.56
CA ILE A 3 -102.54 12.95 62.51
C ILE A 3 -102.59 11.45 62.23
N LYS A 4 -101.76 10.97 61.31
CA LYS A 4 -101.19 9.60 61.26
C LYS A 4 -100.45 9.37 59.94
N ARG A 5 -99.38 10.13 59.67
CA ARG A 5 -98.17 9.62 58.98
C ARG A 5 -96.93 10.30 59.56
N LEU A 6 -96.92 10.36 60.90
CA LEU A 6 -95.69 10.24 61.68
C LEU A 6 -95.13 8.83 61.41
N LEU A 7 -93.81 8.65 61.42
CA LEU A 7 -93.13 7.35 61.50
C LEU A 7 -93.04 6.48 60.24
N ILE A 8 -92.68 7.07 59.10
CA ILE A 8 -91.79 6.35 58.17
C ILE A 8 -90.56 7.23 57.94
N ILE A 9 -89.54 6.94 58.77
CA ILE A 9 -88.12 7.09 58.45
C ILE A 9 -87.64 8.56 58.49
N VAL A 10 -87.20 9.18 59.59
CA VAL A 10 -86.25 8.75 60.66
C VAL A 10 -84.91 8.20 60.13
N ALA A 11 -84.66 8.19 58.82
CA ALA A 11 -83.36 7.83 58.24
C ALA A 11 -82.90 8.78 57.12
N LEU A 12 -83.07 10.09 57.33
CA LEU A 12 -82.13 11.06 56.73
C LEU A 12 -81.85 12.19 57.72
N LEU A 13 -81.50 11.77 58.94
CA LEU A 13 -80.65 12.55 59.82
C LEU A 13 -79.36 12.88 59.08
N ILE A 14 -78.89 14.11 59.29
CA ILE A 14 -77.57 14.63 58.93
C ILE A 14 -77.46 15.02 57.46
N ASN A 15 -77.62 16.31 57.19
CA ASN A 15 -76.57 17.11 56.54
C ASN A 15 -76.91 18.60 56.71
N VAL A 16 -76.57 19.09 57.91
CA VAL A 16 -76.25 20.49 58.14
C VAL A 16 -75.04 20.82 57.26
N LYS A 17 -75.21 21.61 56.19
CA LYS A 17 -74.06 22.26 55.54
C LYS A 17 -73.77 23.56 56.28
N VAL A 18 -72.91 23.42 57.29
CA VAL A 18 -72.12 24.50 57.86
C VAL A 18 -71.14 25.02 56.80
N CYS A 19 -70.97 26.34 56.88
CA CYS A 19 -69.98 27.22 56.28
C CYS A 19 -68.68 26.55 55.78
N ALA A 20 -68.31 26.85 54.54
CA ALA A 20 -66.92 27.11 54.19
C ALA A 20 -66.90 27.83 52.84
N GLN A 21 -66.63 29.13 52.91
CA GLN A 21 -66.13 29.93 51.81
C GLN A 21 -64.90 29.19 51.25
N GLN A 22 -65.05 28.59 50.07
CA GLN A 22 -63.95 27.94 49.38
C GLN A 22 -63.08 29.07 48.81
N GLU A 23 -62.16 29.58 49.62
CA GLU A 23 -60.96 30.21 49.07
C GLU A 23 -60.29 29.16 48.22
N SER A 24 -60.47 29.27 46.90
CA SER A 24 -59.59 28.61 45.95
C SER A 24 -58.18 29.03 46.34
N SER A 25 -57.41 28.12 46.93
CA SER A 25 -55.97 28.25 47.01
C SER A 25 -55.48 28.30 45.56
N GLN A 26 -55.47 29.50 44.99
CA GLN A 26 -54.68 29.81 43.82
C GLN A 26 -53.26 29.53 44.27
N LYS A 27 -52.75 28.36 43.86
CA LYS A 27 -51.32 28.13 43.77
C LYS A 27 -50.80 29.32 42.97
N SER A 28 -50.17 30.26 43.65
CA SER A 28 -49.63 31.46 43.03
C SER A 28 -48.61 30.99 42.01
N ILE A 29 -49.03 30.96 40.74
CA ILE A 29 -48.09 30.76 39.64
C ILE A 29 -47.35 32.09 39.60
N LEU A 30 -46.20 32.12 40.27
CA LEU A 30 -45.28 33.24 40.19
C LEU A 30 -45.09 33.56 38.70
N PRO A 31 -45.27 34.83 38.29
CA PRO A 31 -45.09 35.21 36.90
C PRO A 31 -43.68 34.80 36.45
N PRO A 32 -43.53 34.28 35.21
CA PRO A 32 -42.24 33.83 34.73
C PRO A 32 -41.23 34.99 34.81
N LEU A 33 -40.13 34.76 35.51
CA LEU A 33 -39.09 35.76 35.70
C LEU A 33 -38.48 36.17 34.37
N ALA A 34 -38.28 37.47 34.16
CA ALA A 34 -37.70 38.04 32.93
C ALA A 34 -36.26 37.55 32.67
N SER A 35 -35.53 37.23 33.74
CA SER A 35 -34.18 36.68 33.65
C SER A 35 -33.80 35.89 34.91
N ARG A 36 -32.82 34.99 34.78
CA ARG A 36 -32.32 34.13 35.87
C ARG A 36 -30.80 34.12 35.91
N GLU A 37 -30.26 33.79 37.07
CA GLU A 37 -28.83 33.51 37.26
C GLU A 37 -28.64 31.99 37.40
N ILE A 38 -27.73 31.43 36.60
CA ILE A 38 -27.43 30.01 36.60
C ILE A 38 -25.97 29.82 36.94
N SER A 39 -25.69 29.12 38.04
CA SER A 39 -24.34 28.83 38.49
C SER A 39 -24.08 27.33 38.61
N GLY A 40 -22.82 26.94 38.52
CA GLY A 40 -22.39 25.56 38.64
C GLY A 40 -20.88 25.45 38.78
N ILE A 41 -20.40 24.22 38.92
CA ILE A 41 -18.98 23.90 38.99
C ILE A 41 -18.65 22.77 38.02
N VAL A 42 -17.54 22.91 37.31
CA VAL A 42 -16.98 21.86 36.45
C VAL A 42 -15.83 21.19 37.17
N LYS A 43 -15.89 19.86 37.27
CA LYS A 43 -14.90 19.04 37.98
C LYS A 43 -14.39 17.91 37.09
N ASP A 44 -13.21 17.40 37.42
CA ASP A 44 -12.72 16.12 36.91
C ASP A 44 -13.30 14.96 37.73
N THR A 45 -13.16 13.74 37.22
CA THR A 45 -13.33 12.44 37.89
C THR A 45 -12.63 12.34 39.25
N LEU A 46 -11.56 13.11 39.48
CA LEU A 46 -10.86 13.22 40.77
C LEU A 46 -11.45 14.29 41.71
N ASN A 47 -12.62 14.85 41.39
CA ASN A 47 -13.32 15.92 42.11
C ASN A 47 -12.58 17.26 42.22
N ILE A 48 -11.54 17.47 41.40
CA ILE A 48 -10.79 18.72 41.31
C ILE A 48 -11.51 19.66 40.33
N GLY A 49 -11.65 20.93 40.69
CA GLY A 49 -12.23 21.97 39.81
C GLY A 49 -11.32 22.25 38.62
N ILE A 50 -11.89 22.32 37.42
CA ILE A 50 -11.10 22.53 36.19
C ILE A 50 -11.14 24.01 35.80
N PRO A 51 -10.00 24.73 35.82
CA PRO A 51 -9.94 26.13 35.46
C PRO A 51 -9.98 26.35 33.93
N GLY A 52 -10.50 27.50 33.49
CA GLY A 52 -10.43 27.93 32.09
C GLY A 52 -11.28 27.10 31.11
N VAL A 53 -12.21 26.29 31.60
CA VAL A 53 -13.13 25.50 30.77
C VAL A 53 -14.15 26.43 30.12
N THR A 54 -14.37 26.27 28.82
CA THR A 54 -15.39 27.04 28.10
C THR A 54 -16.76 26.40 28.32
N VAL A 55 -17.65 27.12 28.99
CA VAL A 55 -19.05 26.73 29.21
C VAL A 55 -19.93 27.61 28.34
N ARG A 56 -20.69 26.98 27.44
CA ARG A 56 -21.64 27.63 26.54
C ARG A 56 -23.05 27.22 26.90
N LEU A 57 -23.91 28.20 27.17
CA LEU A 57 -25.35 28.01 27.35
C LEU A 57 -26.06 28.49 26.09
N THR A 58 -26.81 27.61 25.44
CA THR A 58 -27.61 27.91 24.24
C THR A 58 -29.08 27.72 24.54
N SER A 59 -29.89 28.74 24.29
CA SER A 59 -31.35 28.70 24.41
C SER A 59 -31.99 29.17 23.10
N GLU A 60 -33.31 29.04 22.96
CA GLU A 60 -34.02 29.51 21.76
C GLU A 60 -33.92 31.02 21.54
N LYS A 61 -33.63 31.79 22.60
CA LYS A 61 -33.59 33.26 22.56
C LYS A 61 -32.19 33.86 22.64
N ASP A 62 -31.23 33.12 23.19
CA ASP A 62 -29.91 33.68 23.51
C ASP A 62 -28.83 32.59 23.62
N THR A 63 -27.59 32.96 23.34
CA THR A 63 -26.39 32.13 23.54
C THR A 63 -25.39 32.89 24.41
N LEU A 64 -25.03 32.31 25.54
CA LEU A 64 -24.07 32.88 26.48
C LEU A 64 -22.84 31.99 26.58
N VAL A 65 -21.66 32.58 26.72
CA VAL A 65 -20.38 31.86 26.87
C VAL A 65 -19.62 32.45 28.04
N VAL A 66 -19.13 31.59 28.93
CA VAL A 66 -18.29 31.97 30.07
C VAL A 66 -17.15 30.97 30.23
N ALA A 67 -16.03 31.41 30.81
CA ALA A 67 -14.96 30.53 31.25
C ALA A 67 -15.11 30.22 32.74
N THR A 68 -14.67 29.03 33.18
CA THR A 68 -14.63 28.68 34.61
C THR A 68 -13.54 29.42 35.36
N SER A 69 -13.79 29.73 36.64
CA SER A 69 -12.83 30.29 37.58
C SER A 69 -11.73 29.28 37.94
N PRO A 70 -10.67 29.69 38.66
CA PRO A 70 -9.62 28.78 39.14
C PRO A 70 -10.14 27.54 39.89
N ASP A 71 -11.25 27.68 40.61
CA ASP A 71 -11.91 26.60 41.36
C ASP A 71 -12.92 25.80 40.52
N GLY A 72 -13.00 26.06 39.21
CA GLY A 72 -13.93 25.40 38.28
C GLY A 72 -15.36 25.96 38.27
N GLY A 73 -15.63 27.05 39.00
CA GLY A 73 -16.96 27.66 39.09
C GLY A 73 -17.32 28.49 37.86
N PHE A 74 -18.60 28.51 37.46
CA PHE A 74 -19.10 29.40 36.42
C PHE A 74 -20.46 29.99 36.80
N THR A 75 -20.79 31.13 36.19
CA THR A 75 -22.09 31.81 36.42
C THR A 75 -22.54 32.54 35.17
N PHE A 76 -23.75 32.22 34.71
CA PHE A 76 -24.47 32.95 33.68
C PHE A 76 -25.44 33.91 34.31
N ARG A 77 -25.32 35.20 33.99
CA ARG A 77 -26.29 36.23 34.35
C ARG A 77 -27.26 36.44 33.19
N ASN A 78 -28.49 36.83 33.51
CA ASN A 78 -29.50 37.23 32.53
C ASN A 78 -29.99 36.10 31.59
N VAL A 79 -30.21 34.89 32.10
CA VAL A 79 -30.73 33.77 31.30
C VAL A 79 -32.25 33.91 31.13
N LYS A 80 -32.69 34.12 29.89
CA LYS A 80 -34.09 34.47 29.54
C LYS A 80 -35.03 33.27 29.34
N SER A 81 -34.48 32.06 29.21
CA SER A 81 -35.24 30.84 28.93
C SER A 81 -35.09 29.82 30.06
N SER A 82 -36.17 29.12 30.40
CA SER A 82 -36.14 27.98 31.34
C SER A 82 -35.63 26.68 30.72
N VAL A 83 -35.61 26.61 29.38
CA VAL A 83 -35.04 25.49 28.62
C VAL A 83 -33.79 25.96 27.91
N TYR A 84 -32.69 25.26 28.15
CA TYR A 84 -31.38 25.58 27.58
C TYR A 84 -30.50 24.34 27.49
N ILE A 85 -29.50 24.40 26.61
CA ILE A 85 -28.47 23.37 26.41
C ILE A 85 -27.17 23.94 26.94
N ILE A 86 -26.47 23.19 27.79
CA ILE A 86 -25.11 23.52 28.21
C ILE A 86 -24.15 22.60 27.50
N ALA A 87 -23.18 23.21 26.82
CA ALA A 87 -22.03 22.55 26.23
C ALA A 87 -20.77 22.99 26.98
N VAL A 88 -20.00 22.03 27.46
CA VAL A 88 -18.76 22.24 28.20
C VAL A 88 -17.63 21.62 27.41
N ASN A 89 -16.62 22.43 27.06
CA ASN A 89 -15.48 21.98 26.28
C ASN A 89 -14.16 22.42 26.93
N SER A 90 -13.21 21.50 27.01
CA SER A 90 -11.86 21.73 27.52
C SER A 90 -10.86 20.88 26.77
N ILE A 91 -9.63 21.38 26.63
CA ILE A 91 -8.54 20.62 26.02
C ILE A 91 -8.19 19.43 26.93
N GLY A 92 -8.10 18.23 26.35
CA GLY A 92 -7.79 17.01 27.09
C GLY A 92 -8.98 16.35 27.79
N TYR A 93 -10.21 16.85 27.59
CA TYR A 93 -11.43 16.28 28.16
C TYR A 93 -12.50 16.04 27.09
N LYS A 94 -13.36 15.05 27.30
CA LYS A 94 -14.51 14.79 26.42
C LYS A 94 -15.53 15.92 26.58
N ALA A 95 -15.98 16.49 25.46
CA ALA A 95 -17.01 17.50 25.46
C ALA A 95 -18.30 16.95 26.10
N PHE A 96 -18.87 17.70 27.04
CA PHE A 96 -20.13 17.36 27.69
C PHE A 96 -21.25 18.25 27.16
N VAL A 97 -22.36 17.66 26.75
CA VAL A 97 -23.54 18.39 26.26
C VAL A 97 -24.78 17.83 26.94
N ALA A 98 -25.54 18.69 27.63
CA ALA A 98 -26.78 18.31 28.27
C ALA A 98 -27.86 19.38 28.13
N LYS A 99 -29.11 18.94 27.94
CA LYS A 99 -30.29 19.80 27.92
C LYS A 99 -30.90 19.85 29.31
N TYR A 100 -31.15 21.06 29.79
CA TYR A 100 -31.75 21.32 31.09
C TYR A 100 -33.09 22.03 30.91
N LYS A 101 -34.04 21.68 31.79
CA LYS A 101 -35.33 22.35 31.93
C LYS A 101 -35.50 22.70 33.40
N GLN A 102 -35.61 23.99 33.70
CA GLN A 102 -35.71 24.48 35.08
C GLN A 102 -37.05 25.16 35.36
N ASN A 103 -37.35 25.28 36.66
CA ASN A 103 -38.59 25.91 37.12
C ASN A 103 -38.57 27.43 36.81
N ASP A 104 -39.65 27.91 36.18
CA ASP A 104 -39.77 29.31 35.78
C ASP A 104 -39.87 30.30 36.95
N ALA A 105 -40.13 29.82 38.16
CA ALA A 105 -40.36 30.65 39.34
C ALA A 105 -39.10 31.01 40.17
N VAL A 106 -37.93 30.46 39.86
CA VAL A 106 -36.70 30.62 40.68
C VAL A 106 -35.69 31.54 39.99
N ALA A 107 -35.25 32.58 40.70
CA ALA A 107 -34.33 33.59 40.16
C ALA A 107 -32.86 33.14 40.12
N LYS A 108 -32.43 32.28 41.06
CA LYS A 108 -31.07 31.75 41.16
C LYS A 108 -31.09 30.24 41.16
N ILE A 109 -30.44 29.63 40.16
CA ILE A 109 -30.40 28.19 39.98
C ILE A 109 -28.95 27.73 40.13
N VAL A 110 -28.69 26.89 41.13
CA VAL A 110 -27.40 26.21 41.30
C VAL A 110 -27.54 24.81 40.73
N MET A 111 -26.71 24.49 39.75
CA MET A 111 -26.70 23.19 39.09
C MET A 111 -25.85 22.17 39.85
N ALA A 112 -26.14 20.89 39.63
CA ALA A 112 -25.25 19.82 40.04
C ALA A 112 -23.87 19.94 39.36
N PRO A 113 -22.78 19.48 40.01
CA PRO A 113 -21.45 19.48 39.42
C PRO A 113 -21.43 18.75 38.07
N ILE A 114 -20.78 19.36 37.07
CA ILE A 114 -20.55 18.73 35.77
C ILE A 114 -19.19 18.03 35.84
N ILE A 115 -19.18 16.71 35.72
CA ILE A 115 -17.95 15.90 35.74
C ILE A 115 -17.50 15.66 34.30
N LEU A 116 -16.30 16.14 33.96
CA LEU A 116 -15.65 15.85 32.68
C LEU A 116 -14.75 14.63 32.80
N ASN A 117 -14.79 13.77 31.79
CA ASN A 117 -13.88 12.63 31.68
C ASN A 117 -12.69 13.03 30.81
N ALA A 118 -11.47 12.69 31.23
CA ALA A 118 -10.27 12.89 30.42
C ALA A 118 -10.41 12.18 29.07
N ASP A 119 -10.05 12.87 27.99
CA ASP A 119 -9.95 12.32 26.62
C ASP A 119 -8.48 12.28 26.23
N SER A 120 -7.78 11.24 26.65
CA SER A 120 -6.42 10.98 26.18
C SER A 120 -6.47 10.44 24.75
N LYS A 121 -6.70 11.32 23.78
CA LYS A 121 -6.46 10.97 22.37
C LYS A 121 -4.98 11.16 22.08
N THR A 122 -4.25 10.05 22.10
CA THR A 122 -2.93 9.96 21.48
C THR A 122 -3.11 10.26 19.99
N LEU A 123 -2.41 11.27 19.46
CA LEU A 123 -2.43 11.55 18.03
C LEU A 123 -1.92 10.33 17.28
N ASP A 124 -2.68 9.85 16.28
CA ASP A 124 -2.19 8.80 15.38
C ASP A 124 -0.93 9.30 14.69
N VAL A 125 0.16 8.55 14.86
CA VAL A 125 1.43 8.81 14.19
C VAL A 125 1.21 8.72 12.69
N VAL A 126 1.40 9.83 11.98
CA VAL A 126 1.47 9.83 10.52
C VAL A 126 2.82 9.23 10.14
N VAL A 127 2.84 7.95 9.77
CA VAL A 127 4.02 7.30 9.21
C VAL A 127 4.21 7.82 7.79
N ILE A 128 5.14 8.76 7.61
CA ILE A 128 5.61 9.18 6.29
C ILE A 128 6.54 8.08 5.77
N ASN A 129 6.00 7.10 5.02
CA ASN A 129 6.81 6.16 4.26
C ASN A 129 7.37 6.86 3.02
N GLY A 130 8.43 7.66 3.21
CA GLY A 130 9.11 8.39 2.13
C GLY A 130 10.15 7.56 1.36
N ALA A 131 10.52 6.39 1.87
CA ALA A 131 11.46 5.48 1.22
C ALA A 131 10.72 4.30 0.57
N PRO A 132 11.20 3.79 -0.58
CA PRO A 132 10.68 2.55 -1.15
C PRO A 132 10.70 1.45 -0.09
N SER A 133 9.57 0.75 0.07
CA SER A 133 9.44 -0.34 1.03
C SER A 133 10.16 -1.57 0.48
N ILE A 134 11.43 -1.73 0.85
CA ILE A 134 12.19 -2.96 0.60
C ILE A 134 11.96 -3.91 1.77
N THR A 135 11.52 -5.13 1.48
CA THR A 135 11.36 -6.18 2.50
C THR A 135 12.44 -7.24 2.31
N TYR A 136 13.33 -7.35 3.30
CA TYR A 136 14.34 -8.40 3.35
C TYR A 136 13.78 -9.62 4.07
N LYS A 137 13.77 -10.76 3.37
CA LYS A 137 13.50 -12.09 3.92
C LYS A 137 14.79 -12.90 3.87
N THR A 138 14.79 -14.08 4.50
CA THR A 138 15.96 -14.96 4.57
C THR A 138 16.60 -15.24 3.21
N ASP A 139 15.80 -15.58 2.20
CA ASP A 139 16.29 -15.95 0.85
C ASP A 139 15.72 -15.04 -0.25
N THR A 140 15.12 -13.91 0.11
CA THR A 140 14.39 -13.08 -0.85
C THR A 140 14.41 -11.61 -0.47
N VAL A 141 14.74 -10.76 -1.43
CA VAL A 141 14.55 -9.32 -1.33
C VAL A 141 13.34 -8.94 -2.15
N GLU A 142 12.33 -8.33 -1.51
CA GLU A 142 11.10 -7.90 -2.17
C GLU A 142 11.07 -6.38 -2.33
N TYR A 143 10.75 -5.94 -3.55
CA TYR A 143 10.56 -4.55 -3.94
C TYR A 143 9.11 -4.36 -4.38
N LYS A 144 8.39 -3.43 -3.73
CA LYS A 144 7.04 -3.07 -4.17
C LYS A 144 7.11 -2.21 -5.44
N ALA A 145 6.39 -2.62 -6.48
CA ALA A 145 6.37 -1.86 -7.73
C ALA A 145 5.68 -0.49 -7.59
N SER A 146 4.72 -0.36 -6.66
CA SER A 146 4.00 0.90 -6.37
C SER A 146 4.90 2.03 -5.90
N ASP A 147 6.08 1.70 -5.37
CA ASP A 147 6.97 2.67 -4.73
C ASP A 147 7.89 3.34 -5.76
N TYR A 148 7.90 2.82 -6.99
CA TYR A 148 8.70 3.31 -8.10
C TYR A 148 7.79 3.87 -9.20
N VAL A 149 7.80 5.19 -9.35
CA VAL A 149 7.01 5.87 -10.38
C VAL A 149 7.67 5.68 -11.74
N VAL A 150 6.98 5.04 -12.68
CA VAL A 150 7.38 4.91 -14.09
C VAL A 150 6.38 5.62 -15.00
N ARG A 151 6.78 5.89 -16.24
CA ARG A 151 5.87 6.47 -17.24
C ARG A 151 4.70 5.53 -17.54
N GLU A 152 3.59 6.08 -18.01
CA GLU A 152 2.50 5.25 -18.54
C GLU A 152 3.01 4.38 -19.69
N ASN A 153 2.54 3.13 -19.76
CA ASN A 153 2.98 2.12 -20.72
C ASN A 153 4.49 1.80 -20.67
N ALA A 154 5.18 2.11 -19.57
CA ALA A 154 6.55 1.63 -19.34
C ALA A 154 6.60 0.10 -19.29
N ASN A 155 7.74 -0.46 -19.67
CA ASN A 155 8.03 -1.87 -19.52
C ASN A 155 8.68 -2.16 -18.14
N VAL A 156 8.72 -3.43 -17.75
CA VAL A 156 9.31 -3.84 -16.46
C VAL A 156 10.80 -3.49 -16.39
N ASP A 157 11.53 -3.41 -17.52
CA ASP A 157 12.94 -2.99 -17.53
C ASP A 157 13.14 -1.58 -16.91
N GLU A 158 12.28 -0.62 -17.24
CA GLU A 158 12.32 0.74 -16.69
C GLU A 158 11.97 0.77 -15.20
N LEU A 159 11.06 -0.10 -14.78
CA LEU A 159 10.73 -0.28 -13.37
C LEU A 159 11.94 -0.80 -12.59
N VAL A 160 12.58 -1.85 -13.11
CA VAL A 160 13.74 -2.48 -12.47
C VAL A 160 14.95 -1.55 -12.43
N LYS A 161 15.18 -0.73 -13.47
CA LYS A 161 16.24 0.30 -13.48
C LYS A 161 16.14 1.32 -12.36
N LYS A 162 14.95 1.54 -11.79
CA LYS A 162 14.72 2.47 -10.67
C LYS A 162 14.85 1.81 -9.30
N MET A 163 14.94 0.48 -9.24
CA MET A 163 15.03 -0.25 -7.98
C MET A 163 16.45 -0.20 -7.42
N GLU A 164 16.54 -0.06 -6.10
CA GLU A 164 17.84 0.06 -5.42
C GLU A 164 18.65 -1.24 -5.53
N GLY A 165 19.91 -1.10 -5.93
CA GLY A 165 20.83 -2.22 -6.10
C GLY A 165 20.57 -3.05 -7.37
N MET A 166 19.67 -2.62 -8.25
CA MET A 166 19.40 -3.24 -9.55
C MET A 166 20.09 -2.44 -10.66
N GLU A 167 20.79 -3.13 -11.54
CA GLU A 167 21.37 -2.56 -12.76
C GLU A 167 20.86 -3.36 -13.96
N VAL A 168 20.39 -2.66 -14.99
CA VAL A 168 19.90 -3.28 -16.23
C VAL A 168 20.77 -2.82 -17.38
N GLY A 169 21.45 -3.76 -18.03
CA GLY A 169 22.25 -3.50 -19.22
C GLY A 169 21.40 -3.13 -20.43
N ASN A 170 22.03 -2.56 -21.45
CA ASN A 170 21.37 -2.24 -22.73
C ASN A 170 20.82 -3.48 -23.43
N ASP A 171 21.35 -4.64 -23.08
CA ASP A 171 20.99 -5.95 -23.60
C ASP A 171 19.84 -6.63 -22.85
N GLY A 172 19.37 -6.03 -21.76
CA GLY A 172 18.37 -6.62 -20.87
C GLY A 172 18.94 -7.61 -19.86
N SER A 173 20.28 -7.73 -19.75
CA SER A 173 20.91 -8.39 -18.60
C SER A 173 20.62 -7.59 -17.33
N VAL A 174 20.50 -8.30 -16.20
CA VAL A 174 20.23 -7.67 -14.91
C VAL A 174 21.24 -8.13 -13.89
N VAL A 175 21.75 -7.18 -13.12
CA VAL A 175 22.65 -7.41 -12.00
C VAL A 175 21.98 -6.88 -10.75
N HIS A 176 22.01 -7.67 -9.67
CA HIS A 176 21.59 -7.26 -8.34
C HIS A 176 22.78 -7.30 -7.39
N GLN A 177 23.14 -6.17 -6.79
CA GLN A 177 24.26 -6.06 -5.83
C GLN A 177 25.58 -6.68 -6.35
N GLY A 178 25.88 -6.49 -7.63
CA GLY A 178 27.09 -7.03 -8.28
C GLY A 178 27.01 -8.50 -8.72
N ALA A 179 25.91 -9.20 -8.44
CA ALA A 179 25.68 -10.57 -8.89
C ALA A 179 24.67 -10.62 -10.06
N PRO A 180 24.96 -11.35 -11.15
CA PRO A 180 24.06 -11.44 -12.30
C PRO A 180 22.81 -12.27 -11.96
N ILE A 181 21.66 -11.84 -12.48
CA ILE A 181 20.41 -12.60 -12.45
C ILE A 181 20.45 -13.65 -13.57
N ALA A 182 20.37 -14.92 -13.21
CA ALA A 182 20.45 -16.02 -14.16
C ALA A 182 19.13 -16.24 -14.93
N LYS A 183 17.99 -16.14 -14.25
CA LYS A 183 16.67 -16.51 -14.81
C LYS A 183 15.56 -15.60 -14.30
N ALA A 184 14.54 -15.41 -15.13
CA ALA A 184 13.29 -14.75 -14.74
C ALA A 184 12.14 -15.75 -14.58
N LYS A 185 11.40 -15.62 -13.49
CA LYS A 185 10.13 -16.31 -13.21
C LYS A 185 8.99 -15.28 -13.17
N ILE A 186 7.78 -15.69 -13.54
CA ILE A 186 6.56 -14.91 -13.36
C ILE A 186 5.64 -15.69 -12.45
N ASN A 187 5.25 -15.11 -11.32
CA ASN A 187 4.44 -15.74 -10.28
C ASN A 187 5.03 -17.10 -9.82
N GLY A 188 6.35 -17.14 -9.62
CA GLY A 188 7.09 -18.31 -9.13
C GLY A 188 7.35 -19.40 -10.17
N LYS A 189 6.97 -19.20 -11.44
CA LYS A 189 7.11 -20.20 -12.50
C LYS A 189 7.93 -19.65 -13.67
N LEU A 190 8.72 -20.51 -14.30
CA LEU A 190 9.45 -20.17 -15.52
C LEU A 190 8.51 -19.61 -16.59
N TYR A 191 8.97 -18.62 -17.33
CA TYR A 191 8.27 -17.99 -18.45
C TYR A 191 9.26 -17.81 -19.61
N LEU A 192 8.85 -18.17 -20.83
CA LEU A 192 9.69 -18.12 -22.04
C LEU A 192 11.11 -18.71 -21.87
N GLY A 193 11.20 -19.86 -21.18
CA GLY A 193 12.49 -20.52 -20.95
C GLY A 193 13.41 -19.78 -19.96
N GLY A 194 12.87 -18.84 -19.17
CA GLY A 194 13.60 -18.14 -18.12
C GLY A 194 14.41 -16.93 -18.60
N ASP A 195 14.17 -16.46 -19.83
CA ASP A 195 14.92 -15.35 -20.41
C ASP A 195 14.61 -14.02 -19.73
N VAL A 196 15.60 -13.46 -19.02
CA VAL A 196 15.45 -12.23 -18.24
C VAL A 196 15.13 -11.03 -19.14
N ALA A 197 15.93 -10.84 -20.21
CA ALA A 197 15.78 -9.72 -21.13
C ALA A 197 14.39 -9.71 -21.79
N THR A 198 13.94 -10.87 -22.30
CA THR A 198 12.62 -10.98 -22.94
C THR A 198 11.48 -10.69 -21.96
N ALA A 199 11.57 -11.18 -20.72
CA ALA A 199 10.54 -10.91 -19.71
C ALA A 199 10.47 -9.40 -19.38
N LEU A 200 11.60 -8.72 -19.23
CA LEU A 200 11.62 -7.33 -18.81
C LEU A 200 11.26 -6.34 -19.92
N GLN A 201 11.71 -6.58 -21.14
CA GLN A 201 11.51 -5.68 -22.27
C GLN A 201 10.09 -5.75 -22.86
N ASN A 202 9.35 -6.83 -22.62
CA ASN A 202 8.05 -7.06 -23.26
C ASN A 202 6.87 -7.08 -22.28
N LEU A 203 7.10 -7.13 -20.98
CA LEU A 203 6.03 -7.03 -19.99
C LEU A 203 5.79 -5.56 -19.61
N PRO A 204 4.52 -5.11 -19.52
CA PRO A 204 4.20 -3.80 -18.97
C PRO A 204 4.58 -3.71 -17.47
N ALA A 205 5.06 -2.57 -17.01
CA ALA A 205 5.32 -2.33 -15.59
C ALA A 205 4.03 -2.27 -14.77
N GLU A 206 2.92 -1.81 -15.37
CA GLU A 206 1.68 -1.55 -14.64
C GLU A 206 1.00 -2.80 -14.06
N ILE A 207 1.27 -3.97 -14.63
CA ILE A 207 0.75 -5.27 -14.19
C ILE A 207 1.56 -5.86 -13.02
N VAL A 208 2.74 -5.31 -12.73
CA VAL A 208 3.62 -5.79 -11.67
C VAL A 208 3.14 -5.27 -10.32
N GLU A 209 2.98 -6.18 -9.36
CA GLU A 209 2.71 -5.87 -7.96
C GLU A 209 4.02 -5.68 -7.19
N LYS A 210 4.96 -6.61 -7.39
CA LYS A 210 6.26 -6.63 -6.74
C LYS A 210 7.28 -7.40 -7.55
N ILE A 211 8.54 -7.02 -7.39
CA ILE A 211 9.71 -7.71 -7.91
C ILE A 211 10.42 -8.37 -6.74
N GLN A 212 10.81 -9.63 -6.91
CA GLN A 212 11.52 -10.39 -5.92
C GLN A 212 12.84 -10.87 -6.51
N VAL A 213 13.95 -10.63 -5.81
CA VAL A 213 15.22 -11.30 -6.10
C VAL A 213 15.33 -12.46 -5.13
N VAL A 214 15.38 -13.68 -5.65
CA VAL A 214 15.35 -14.93 -4.87
C VAL A 214 16.66 -15.68 -5.10
N ASP A 215 17.23 -16.21 -4.03
CA ASP A 215 18.34 -17.16 -4.11
C ASP A 215 17.74 -18.57 -4.36
N ASP A 216 17.87 -19.06 -5.60
CA ASP A 216 17.29 -20.32 -6.07
C ASP A 216 18.31 -21.46 -5.99
N TYR A 217 17.98 -22.49 -5.21
CA TYR A 217 18.78 -23.72 -5.07
C TYR A 217 18.32 -24.82 -6.05
N GLY A 218 17.45 -24.48 -7.00
CA GLY A 218 16.95 -25.37 -8.04
C GLY A 218 15.68 -26.12 -7.67
N ASP A 219 15.05 -26.71 -8.68
CA ASP A 219 13.72 -27.34 -8.59
C ASP A 219 13.67 -28.50 -7.57
N GLN A 220 14.79 -29.21 -7.38
CA GLN A 220 14.87 -30.30 -6.41
C GLN A 220 14.79 -29.76 -4.98
N ALA A 221 15.52 -28.68 -4.68
CA ALA A 221 15.48 -28.02 -3.39
C ALA A 221 14.10 -27.41 -3.11
N GLU A 222 13.45 -26.82 -4.11
CA GLU A 222 12.07 -26.30 -3.98
C GLU A 222 11.08 -27.42 -3.61
N ARG A 223 11.30 -28.65 -4.12
CA ARG A 223 10.43 -29.80 -3.86
C ARG A 223 10.72 -30.54 -2.57
N THR A 224 11.99 -30.71 -2.20
CA THR A 224 12.40 -31.50 -1.03
C THR A 224 12.61 -30.65 0.21
N GLY A 225 12.80 -29.33 0.04
CA GLY A 225 13.21 -28.41 1.11
C GLY A 225 14.70 -28.51 1.46
N ILE A 226 15.46 -29.37 0.79
CA ILE A 226 16.90 -29.57 1.05
C ILE A 226 17.68 -28.69 0.08
N LYS A 227 18.37 -27.69 0.63
CA LYS A 227 19.21 -26.76 -0.11
C LYS A 227 20.62 -27.35 -0.24
N ASP A 228 20.96 -27.86 -1.41
CA ASP A 228 22.29 -28.36 -1.74
C ASP A 228 22.94 -27.46 -2.81
N GLY A 229 24.17 -27.01 -2.55
CA GLY A 229 24.97 -26.21 -3.50
C GLY A 229 24.85 -24.69 -3.35
N GLU A 230 25.54 -23.98 -4.24
CA GLU A 230 25.52 -22.51 -4.33
C GLU A 230 24.24 -22.04 -5.04
N PRO A 231 23.50 -21.06 -4.49
CA PRO A 231 22.26 -20.59 -5.09
C PRO A 231 22.52 -19.74 -6.35
N GLU A 232 21.65 -19.89 -7.35
CA GLU A 232 21.55 -18.97 -8.48
C GLU A 232 20.59 -17.82 -8.13
N LYS A 233 20.97 -16.57 -8.38
CA LYS A 233 20.04 -15.45 -8.23
C LYS A 233 19.03 -15.44 -9.38
N ILE A 234 17.74 -15.48 -9.02
CA ILE A 234 16.64 -15.39 -9.98
C ILE A 234 15.77 -14.15 -9.70
N LEU A 235 15.16 -13.63 -10.74
CA LEU A 235 14.20 -12.54 -10.66
C LEU A 235 12.79 -13.09 -10.78
N ASN A 236 11.97 -12.95 -9.75
CA ASN A 236 10.56 -13.31 -9.80
C ASN A 236 9.68 -12.06 -9.90
N ILE A 237 8.92 -11.97 -10.98
CA ILE A 237 7.97 -10.90 -11.26
C ILE A 237 6.59 -11.36 -10.77
N VAL A 238 6.05 -10.70 -9.76
CA VAL A 238 4.72 -11.00 -9.23
C VAL A 238 3.72 -10.03 -9.83
N THR A 239 2.70 -10.55 -10.49
CA THR A 239 1.64 -9.74 -11.13
C THR A 239 0.50 -9.46 -10.17
N LYS A 240 -0.15 -8.30 -10.31
CA LYS A 240 -1.34 -7.93 -9.51
C LYS A 240 -2.49 -8.91 -9.77
N ARG A 241 -3.17 -9.38 -8.72
CA ARG A 241 -4.34 -10.29 -8.86
C ARG A 241 -5.48 -9.71 -9.71
N ASN A 242 -5.66 -8.40 -9.72
CA ASN A 242 -6.75 -7.72 -10.45
C ASN A 242 -6.38 -7.28 -11.87
N LYS A 243 -5.11 -7.38 -12.26
CA LYS A 243 -4.65 -7.13 -13.64
C LYS A 243 -4.22 -8.45 -14.26
N SER A 244 -5.18 -9.20 -14.80
CA SER A 244 -4.86 -10.16 -15.86
C SER A 244 -4.30 -9.36 -17.02
N VAL A 245 -3.14 -9.76 -17.51
CA VAL A 245 -2.53 -9.15 -18.69
C VAL A 245 -3.47 -9.51 -19.82
N GLY A 246 -4.12 -8.48 -20.38
CA GLY A 246 -4.82 -8.64 -21.65
C GLY A 246 -3.87 -9.21 -22.71
N ASN A 247 -4.41 -9.53 -23.88
CA ASN A 247 -3.57 -10.00 -24.97
C ASN A 247 -2.67 -8.86 -25.43
N SER A 248 -1.35 -9.01 -25.26
CA SER A 248 -0.36 -8.04 -25.72
C SER A 248 0.46 -8.66 -26.84
N MET A 249 0.69 -7.89 -27.90
CA MET A 249 1.51 -8.28 -29.04
C MET A 249 2.42 -7.12 -29.42
N ASN A 250 3.72 -7.40 -29.49
CA ASN A 250 4.72 -6.45 -29.96
C ASN A 250 5.35 -7.03 -31.22
N VAL A 251 5.40 -6.22 -32.27
CA VAL A 251 6.07 -6.55 -33.52
C VAL A 251 7.07 -5.46 -33.81
N ALA A 252 8.34 -5.84 -34.00
CA ALA A 252 9.38 -4.92 -34.42
C ALA A 252 10.08 -5.46 -35.66
N GLY A 253 10.48 -4.54 -36.54
CA GLY A 253 11.21 -4.84 -37.76
C GLY A 253 12.14 -3.68 -38.08
N GLY A 254 13.36 -3.99 -38.48
CA GLY A 254 14.39 -3.03 -38.83
C GLY A 254 15.30 -3.59 -39.91
N ALA A 255 15.72 -2.72 -40.83
CA ALA A 255 16.74 -3.01 -41.83
C ALA A 255 17.80 -1.90 -41.78
N GLY A 256 19.05 -2.24 -42.04
CA GLY A 256 20.16 -1.31 -42.03
C GLY A 256 21.26 -1.69 -43.02
N ASN A 257 22.23 -0.80 -43.17
CA ASN A 257 23.37 -1.02 -44.07
C ASN A 257 24.21 -2.24 -43.65
N ASN A 258 24.92 -2.83 -44.61
CA ASN A 258 25.74 -4.04 -44.45
C ASN A 258 24.92 -5.28 -44.05
N ASP A 259 23.80 -5.51 -44.75
CA ASP A 259 22.89 -6.66 -44.56
C ASP A 259 22.35 -6.82 -43.13
N ARG A 260 22.30 -5.72 -42.37
CA ARG A 260 21.77 -5.71 -41.01
C ARG A 260 20.26 -5.76 -41.06
N TYR A 261 19.67 -6.69 -40.32
CA TYR A 261 18.23 -6.73 -40.11
C TYR A 261 17.93 -7.16 -38.68
N GLU A 262 16.79 -6.72 -38.19
CA GLU A 262 16.19 -7.19 -36.95
C GLU A 262 14.70 -7.43 -37.20
N GLY A 263 14.20 -8.58 -36.75
CA GLY A 263 12.79 -8.89 -36.70
C GLY A 263 12.47 -9.49 -35.34
N SER A 264 11.41 -9.02 -34.70
CA SER A 264 10.92 -9.61 -33.47
C SER A 264 9.40 -9.63 -33.43
N VAL A 265 8.87 -10.72 -32.92
CA VAL A 265 7.45 -10.89 -32.62
C VAL A 265 7.35 -11.45 -31.21
N PHE A 266 6.66 -10.72 -30.35
CA PHE A 266 6.32 -11.15 -29.00
C PHE A 266 4.80 -11.12 -28.86
N ALA A 267 4.23 -12.18 -28.33
CA ALA A 267 2.82 -12.24 -27.98
C ALA A 267 2.67 -12.90 -26.61
N THR A 268 1.85 -12.30 -25.76
CA THR A 268 1.53 -12.83 -24.44
C THR A 268 0.06 -12.67 -24.12
N SER A 269 -0.49 -13.65 -23.42
CA SER A 269 -1.80 -13.60 -22.81
C SER A 269 -1.66 -14.14 -21.39
N LEU A 270 -1.94 -13.33 -20.36
CA LEU A 270 -1.94 -13.83 -18.98
C LEU A 270 -3.31 -13.58 -18.35
N ASN A 271 -4.13 -14.63 -18.36
CA ASN A 271 -5.34 -14.70 -17.56
C ASN A 271 -5.01 -15.35 -16.23
N ALA A 272 -5.63 -14.92 -15.13
CA ALA A 272 -5.30 -15.32 -13.74
C ALA A 272 -4.69 -16.73 -13.54
N ASN A 273 -5.31 -17.77 -14.13
CA ASN A 273 -4.84 -19.16 -14.03
C ASN A 273 -4.03 -19.66 -15.25
N GLN A 274 -4.15 -18.99 -16.40
CA GLN A 274 -3.58 -19.42 -17.68
C GLN A 274 -2.64 -18.35 -18.26
N SER A 275 -1.39 -18.72 -18.56
CA SER A 275 -0.45 -17.84 -19.24
C SER A 275 0.13 -18.48 -20.49
N ILE A 276 0.03 -17.79 -21.61
CA ILE A 276 0.58 -18.18 -22.90
C ILE A 276 1.58 -17.11 -23.32
N GLY A 277 2.77 -17.53 -23.71
CA GLY A 277 3.82 -16.65 -24.20
C GLY A 277 4.44 -17.23 -25.46
N LEU A 278 4.66 -16.37 -26.44
CA LEU A 278 5.39 -16.65 -27.66
C LEU A 278 6.38 -15.51 -27.90
N ASN A 279 7.63 -15.84 -28.17
CA ASN A 279 8.63 -14.87 -28.56
C ASN A 279 9.49 -15.45 -29.68
N VAL A 280 9.66 -14.69 -30.75
CA VAL A 280 10.52 -15.02 -31.89
C VAL A 280 11.36 -13.79 -32.20
N ARG A 281 12.68 -13.95 -32.28
CA ARG A 281 13.61 -12.90 -32.69
C ARG A 281 14.57 -13.44 -33.73
N LEU A 282 14.86 -12.63 -34.73
CA LEU A 282 15.84 -12.88 -35.77
C LEU A 282 16.65 -11.60 -35.93
N ASN A 283 17.97 -11.68 -35.89
CA ASN A 283 18.80 -10.52 -36.18
C ASN A 283 20.10 -10.91 -36.89
N ASN A 284 20.62 -9.97 -37.67
CA ASN A 284 21.93 -10.04 -38.28
C ASN A 284 22.71 -8.77 -37.94
N THR A 285 23.86 -8.95 -37.31
CA THR A 285 24.73 -7.85 -36.83
C THR A 285 26.14 -8.00 -37.39
N VAL A 286 26.85 -6.88 -37.59
CA VAL A 286 28.22 -6.90 -38.11
C VAL A 286 29.21 -6.98 -36.95
N ASN A 287 30.13 -7.94 -37.03
CA ASN A 287 31.24 -8.12 -36.09
C ASN A 287 32.38 -7.14 -36.45
N GLY A 288 33.05 -6.59 -35.43
CA GLY A 288 34.23 -5.73 -35.61
C GLY A 288 34.06 -4.28 -35.17
N VAL A 289 32.88 -3.84 -34.71
CA VAL A 289 32.81 -2.66 -33.85
C VAL A 289 33.24 -3.13 -32.46
N ALA A 290 34.22 -2.46 -31.85
CA ALA A 290 34.65 -2.72 -30.48
C ALA A 290 33.46 -2.48 -29.53
N ASN A 291 32.61 -3.48 -29.39
CA ASN A 291 31.55 -3.48 -28.42
C ASN A 291 32.20 -3.95 -27.12
N ASN A 292 32.36 -3.03 -26.17
CA ASN A 292 32.92 -3.29 -24.85
C ASN A 292 32.00 -4.19 -23.97
N ASN A 293 31.09 -4.93 -24.60
CA ASN A 293 30.12 -5.83 -23.98
C ASN A 293 30.55 -7.28 -24.26
N GLY A 294 31.69 -7.65 -23.67
CA GLY A 294 32.13 -9.03 -23.61
C GLY A 294 31.25 -9.83 -22.66
N ASN A 295 30.03 -10.18 -23.08
CA ASN A 295 29.29 -11.33 -22.56
C ASN A 295 28.02 -11.59 -23.39
N PHE A 296 28.17 -11.99 -24.65
CA PHE A 296 27.05 -12.44 -25.48
C PHE A 296 27.36 -13.78 -26.14
N GLY A 297 26.98 -14.85 -25.46
CA GLY A 297 27.07 -16.21 -25.97
C GLY A 297 26.83 -17.19 -24.84
N GLY A 298 25.78 -17.99 -24.92
CA GLY A 298 25.26 -18.80 -23.83
C GLY A 298 26.29 -19.70 -23.16
N GLY A 299 26.28 -19.68 -21.83
CA GLY A 299 27.02 -20.59 -20.96
C GLY A 299 26.08 -21.39 -20.07
N ASN A 300 25.20 -22.19 -20.66
CA ASN A 300 24.62 -23.33 -19.95
C ASN A 300 25.56 -24.51 -20.20
N GLY A 301 26.67 -24.54 -19.47
CA GLY A 301 27.68 -25.59 -19.53
C GLY A 301 28.12 -25.94 -18.12
N ASN A 302 27.68 -27.11 -17.65
CA ASN A 302 28.28 -27.80 -16.52
C ASN A 302 29.81 -27.74 -16.64
N ASN A 303 30.46 -27.02 -15.74
CA ASN A 303 31.86 -27.25 -15.40
C ASN A 303 31.98 -27.31 -13.89
N ASN A 304 31.63 -28.49 -13.39
CA ASN A 304 32.29 -29.07 -12.24
C ASN A 304 33.80 -29.12 -12.55
N GLY A 305 34.58 -28.29 -11.88
CA GLY A 305 36.02 -28.17 -12.12
C GLY A 305 36.62 -27.15 -11.17
N GLY A 306 36.82 -27.55 -9.93
CA GLY A 306 37.38 -26.70 -8.89
C GLY A 306 38.78 -26.18 -9.21
N ALA A 307 39.04 -24.94 -8.84
CA ALA A 307 40.31 -24.49 -8.29
C ALA A 307 40.08 -23.09 -7.72
N GLY A 308 39.93 -23.02 -6.39
CA GLY A 308 40.05 -21.75 -5.69
C GLY A 308 41.45 -21.17 -5.90
N ARG A 309 41.50 -19.84 -5.97
CA ARG A 309 42.55 -19.00 -5.39
C ARG A 309 42.14 -17.55 -5.57
N GLY A 310 41.77 -16.93 -4.44
CA GLY A 310 41.82 -15.48 -4.35
C GLY A 310 43.25 -14.97 -4.41
N ASN A 311 43.32 -13.64 -4.40
CA ASN A 311 44.45 -12.78 -4.06
C ASN A 311 45.17 -12.09 -5.23
N GLY A 312 45.26 -10.77 -5.08
CA GLY A 312 46.47 -10.01 -5.41
C GLY A 312 46.50 -9.40 -6.80
N GLY A 313 46.47 -8.06 -6.84
CA GLY A 313 46.70 -7.30 -8.05
C GLY A 313 47.96 -7.73 -8.80
N ASN A 314 47.83 -7.85 -10.11
CA ASN A 314 48.90 -7.65 -11.07
C ASN A 314 48.28 -7.10 -12.34
N ASN A 315 48.52 -5.81 -12.57
CA ASN A 315 48.16 -5.07 -13.76
C ASN A 315 49.06 -5.57 -14.92
N THR A 316 48.73 -6.74 -15.47
CA THR A 316 49.31 -7.21 -16.72
C THR A 316 48.40 -6.72 -17.85
N PRO A 317 48.87 -5.83 -18.73
CA PRO A 317 48.05 -5.40 -19.86
C PRO A 317 47.84 -6.62 -20.75
N ASN A 318 46.61 -7.11 -20.79
CA ASN A 318 46.19 -8.15 -21.72
C ASN A 318 46.37 -7.63 -23.15
N LEU A 319 47.50 -8.01 -23.78
CA LEU A 319 47.89 -7.62 -25.13
C LEU A 319 47.09 -8.37 -26.23
N ASN A 320 46.00 -9.06 -25.88
CA ASN A 320 45.06 -9.63 -26.87
C ASN A 320 43.96 -8.64 -27.32
N ALA A 321 44.12 -7.34 -27.09
CA ALA A 321 43.16 -6.30 -27.46
C ALA A 321 43.21 -5.86 -28.95
N PHE A 322 43.95 -6.56 -29.82
CA PHE A 322 43.99 -6.28 -31.26
C PHE A 322 43.52 -7.49 -32.06
N GLY A 323 42.21 -7.59 -32.27
CA GLY A 323 41.65 -8.70 -33.04
C GLY A 323 40.12 -8.70 -33.14
N GLY A 324 39.51 -7.55 -33.40
CA GLY A 324 38.12 -7.53 -33.88
C GLY A 324 38.08 -8.11 -35.29
N SER A 325 37.85 -9.41 -35.43
CA SER A 325 37.61 -10.05 -36.72
C SER A 325 36.34 -9.47 -37.34
N GLY A 326 36.47 -8.85 -38.51
CA GLY A 326 35.32 -8.34 -39.26
C GLY A 326 34.43 -9.49 -39.70
N GLY A 327 33.10 -9.33 -39.70
CA GLY A 327 32.21 -10.43 -40.08
C GLY A 327 30.74 -10.16 -39.79
N THR A 328 29.91 -11.19 -39.80
CA THR A 328 28.47 -11.08 -39.50
C THR A 328 28.05 -12.17 -38.52
N THR A 329 27.28 -11.80 -37.50
CA THR A 329 26.61 -12.74 -36.59
C THR A 329 25.13 -12.74 -36.90
N ASN A 330 24.64 -13.85 -37.43
CA ASN A 330 23.22 -14.12 -37.60
C ASN A 330 22.75 -14.99 -36.43
N ASN A 331 21.86 -14.46 -35.62
CA ASN A 331 21.27 -15.22 -34.51
C ASN A 331 19.75 -15.14 -34.54
N GLY A 332 19.15 -16.15 -33.94
CA GLY A 332 17.71 -16.16 -33.74
C GLY A 332 17.33 -16.97 -32.52
N ASN A 333 16.24 -16.57 -31.91
CA ASN A 333 15.65 -17.28 -30.80
C ASN A 333 14.14 -17.44 -31.03
N SER A 334 13.62 -18.55 -30.54
CA SER A 334 12.19 -18.81 -30.47
C SER A 334 11.91 -19.42 -29.11
N SER A 335 10.89 -18.91 -28.43
CA SER A 335 10.45 -19.47 -27.17
C SER A 335 8.94 -19.48 -27.08
N PHE A 336 8.44 -20.55 -26.49
CA PHE A 336 7.04 -20.78 -26.21
C PHE A 336 6.89 -21.18 -24.76
N SER A 337 5.90 -20.60 -24.10
CA SER A 337 5.52 -21.00 -22.74
C SER A 337 4.02 -21.10 -22.62
N TYR A 338 3.54 -22.20 -22.03
CA TYR A 338 2.14 -22.42 -21.72
C TYR A 338 2.03 -22.86 -20.27
N ARG A 339 1.09 -22.24 -19.55
CA ARG A 339 0.82 -22.56 -18.16
C ARG A 339 -0.69 -22.55 -17.97
N ASP A 340 -1.18 -23.54 -17.25
CA ASP A 340 -2.56 -23.58 -16.81
C ASP A 340 -2.67 -24.18 -15.41
N GLN A 341 -3.65 -23.72 -14.64
CA GLN A 341 -4.04 -24.31 -13.38
C GLN A 341 -5.49 -24.79 -13.52
N ILE A 342 -5.63 -26.03 -14.00
CA ILE A 342 -6.92 -26.67 -14.27
C ILE A 342 -7.74 -26.78 -12.97
N ASN A 343 -7.10 -27.17 -11.86
CA ASN A 343 -7.72 -27.26 -10.54
C ASN A 343 -6.68 -26.97 -9.45
N SER A 344 -7.09 -26.89 -8.18
CA SER A 344 -6.19 -26.64 -7.03
C SER A 344 -5.03 -27.63 -6.91
N LYS A 345 -5.19 -28.85 -7.46
CA LYS A 345 -4.20 -29.93 -7.41
C LYS A 345 -3.41 -30.12 -8.71
N ILE A 346 -3.88 -29.61 -9.85
CA ILE A 346 -3.28 -29.89 -11.16
C ILE A 346 -2.81 -28.58 -11.80
N LYS A 347 -1.50 -28.48 -12.00
CA LYS A 347 -0.82 -27.35 -12.62
C LYS A 347 0.02 -27.87 -13.80
N ILE A 348 -0.17 -27.27 -14.97
CA ILE A 348 0.62 -27.53 -16.18
C ILE A 348 1.56 -26.35 -16.38
N ASN A 349 2.83 -26.63 -16.68
CA ASN A 349 3.82 -25.63 -17.05
C ASN A 349 4.74 -26.23 -18.13
N THR A 350 4.60 -25.75 -19.35
CA THR A 350 5.34 -26.18 -20.53
C THR A 350 6.17 -25.01 -21.01
N ASN A 351 7.47 -25.21 -21.18
CA ASN A 351 8.39 -24.21 -21.70
C ASN A 351 9.26 -24.86 -22.77
N TYR A 352 9.37 -24.22 -23.93
CA TYR A 352 10.24 -24.64 -25.01
C TYR A 352 11.03 -23.43 -25.49
N ARG A 353 12.35 -23.57 -25.62
CA ARG A 353 13.23 -22.52 -26.12
C ARG A 353 14.19 -23.14 -27.11
N TYR A 354 14.33 -22.49 -28.26
CA TYR A 354 15.29 -22.80 -29.29
C TYR A 354 16.09 -21.54 -29.62
N SER A 355 17.40 -21.67 -29.69
CA SER A 355 18.31 -20.57 -30.02
C SER A 355 19.36 -21.09 -31.00
N PHE A 356 19.64 -20.32 -32.04
CA PHE A 356 20.74 -20.57 -32.95
C PHE A 356 21.63 -19.33 -33.06
N ASN A 357 22.92 -19.55 -33.29
CA ASN A 357 23.90 -18.49 -33.49
C ASN A 357 24.91 -18.96 -34.54
N ASN A 358 25.02 -18.22 -35.64
CA ASN A 358 25.97 -18.47 -36.70
C ASN A 358 26.85 -17.24 -36.91
N THR A 359 28.14 -17.41 -36.64
CA THR A 359 29.12 -16.34 -36.69
C THR A 359 30.05 -16.57 -37.86
N ASN A 360 30.03 -15.65 -38.83
CA ASN A 360 31.03 -15.59 -39.89
C ASN A 360 32.11 -14.58 -39.50
N SER A 361 33.38 -14.97 -39.56
CA SER A 361 34.53 -14.15 -39.16
C SER A 361 35.60 -14.17 -40.26
N LEU A 362 36.06 -12.97 -40.64
CA LEU A 362 37.10 -12.74 -41.64
C LEU A 362 38.42 -12.45 -40.92
N ASN A 363 39.33 -13.42 -40.94
CA ASN A 363 40.65 -13.28 -40.35
C ASN A 363 41.70 -13.07 -41.45
N SER A 364 42.39 -11.92 -41.43
CA SER A 364 43.58 -11.66 -42.24
C SER A 364 44.78 -11.42 -41.33
N SER A 365 45.79 -12.29 -41.39
CA SER A 365 47.06 -12.11 -40.68
C SER A 365 48.20 -11.83 -41.65
N ILE A 366 48.91 -10.72 -41.45
CA ILE A 366 50.18 -10.42 -42.15
C ILE A 366 51.30 -10.51 -41.11
N ALA A 367 52.26 -11.40 -41.34
CA ALA A 367 53.48 -11.50 -40.54
C ALA A 367 54.65 -11.00 -41.38
N GLN A 368 55.30 -9.93 -40.94
CA GLN A 368 56.52 -9.42 -41.55
C GLN A 368 57.69 -9.76 -40.62
N ILE A 369 58.57 -10.66 -41.05
CA ILE A 369 59.79 -11.02 -40.30
C ILE A 369 60.95 -10.22 -40.92
N PRO A 370 61.45 -9.16 -40.26
CA PRO A 370 62.65 -8.49 -40.74
C PRO A 370 63.85 -9.40 -40.51
N SER A 371 64.53 -9.80 -41.60
CA SER A 371 65.85 -10.43 -41.53
C SER A 371 66.88 -9.35 -41.18
N VAL A 372 67.36 -9.33 -39.94
CA VAL A 372 68.58 -8.61 -39.59
C VAL A 372 69.75 -9.45 -40.13
N ARG A 373 70.52 -8.89 -41.07
CA ARG A 373 71.70 -9.53 -41.65
C ARG A 373 72.95 -8.82 -41.18
#